data_AF-A0A1M7BV62-F1
#
_entry.id   AF-A0A1M7BV62-F1
#
_cell.length_a   1.000
_cell.length_b   1.000
_cell.length_c   1.000
_cell.angle_alpha   90.00
_cell.angle_beta   90.00
_cell.angle_gamma   90.00
#
_symmetry.space_group_name_H-M   'P 1'
#
loop_
_entity.id
_entity.type
_entity.pdbx_description
1 polymer ?
#
loop_
_entity_poly.entity_id
_entity_poly.type
_entity_poly.pdbx_seq_one_letter_code
_entity_poly.pdbx_strand_id
1 'polypeptide(L)'
;MAVENKPTMKMYAVRIQADLRPNQTNRYQEYPLWEEYDHVWRPEIKNRVGLQNGFHECVNFKNFEGQIQGYLPPKPGGDSDWIDDDDEVCFVFVTNKSRISKAEAENLGLYDTIIGIQVGCCMTWGVDSDNCFWLERNDVPPDLQEYLDKNSLKDFGKKGVHNLTYHYTCPSENSLLLSRPIPNASEKIFPRKEHNDCVWGVNSVREIKIKPERVIRAIDKYLEGTGQYPKWKTLKKKICK
;
A
#
# COMPACT_ATOMS: atom_id res chain seq x y z
N MET A 1 27.45 23.61 -20.88
CA MET A 1 26.45 22.53 -20.93
C MET A 1 25.90 22.38 -19.52
N ALA A 2 24.65 22.76 -19.29
CA ALA A 2 24.01 22.53 -18.00
C ALA A 2 23.82 21.01 -17.84
N VAL A 3 24.31 20.44 -16.75
CA VAL A 3 23.98 19.07 -16.38
C VAL A 3 22.53 19.11 -15.94
N GLU A 4 21.62 18.66 -16.80
CA GLU A 4 20.24 18.38 -16.39
C GLU A 4 20.34 17.31 -15.30
N ASN A 5 20.18 17.72 -14.04
CA ASN A 5 19.94 16.81 -12.94
C ASN A 5 18.58 16.19 -13.21
N LYS A 6 18.56 15.04 -13.90
CA LYS A 6 17.34 14.25 -14.00
C LYS A 6 16.84 13.99 -12.58
N PRO A 7 15.57 14.32 -12.28
CA PRO A 7 15.02 14.04 -10.97
C PRO A 7 15.09 12.53 -10.75
N THR A 8 15.79 12.11 -9.70
CA THR A 8 15.77 10.72 -9.25
C THR A 8 14.36 10.40 -8.76
N MET A 9 13.79 9.30 -9.24
CA MET A 9 12.48 8.80 -8.81
C MET A 9 12.33 8.86 -7.28
N LYS A 10 11.29 9.56 -6.80
CA LYS A 10 11.02 9.66 -5.35
C LYS A 10 10.58 8.28 -4.84
N MET A 11 11.10 7.90 -3.67
CA MET A 11 10.76 6.65 -3.00
C MET A 11 9.94 6.92 -1.75
N TYR A 12 8.89 6.13 -1.52
CA TYR A 12 8.02 6.25 -0.36
C TYR A 12 7.88 4.90 0.34
N ALA A 13 7.92 4.92 1.67
CA ALA A 13 7.54 3.79 2.50
C ALA A 13 6.05 3.89 2.82
N VAL A 14 5.30 2.84 2.48
CA VAL A 14 3.86 2.74 2.76
C VAL A 14 3.68 1.72 3.87
N ARG A 15 3.23 2.16 5.05
CA ARG A 15 2.89 1.27 6.15
C ARG A 15 1.51 0.66 5.93
N ILE A 16 1.46 -0.67 5.93
CA ILE A 16 0.21 -1.43 5.80
C ILE A 16 0.02 -2.35 6.99
N GLN A 17 -1.21 -2.79 7.22
CA GLN A 17 -1.47 -3.83 8.21
C GLN A 17 -0.93 -5.18 7.74
N ALA A 18 -0.47 -5.99 8.69
CA ALA A 18 -0.10 -7.37 8.42
C ALA A 18 -1.34 -8.19 8.06
N ASP A 19 -1.36 -8.88 6.91
CA ASP A 19 -2.42 -9.83 6.55
C ASP A 19 -2.42 -10.99 7.55
N LEU A 20 -3.44 -11.11 8.40
CA LEU A 20 -3.49 -12.12 9.47
C LEU A 20 -4.38 -13.31 9.13
N ARG A 21 -4.95 -13.35 7.93
CA ARG A 21 -5.83 -14.44 7.52
C ARG A 21 -5.07 -15.78 7.57
N PRO A 22 -5.61 -16.80 8.27
CA PRO A 22 -4.95 -18.09 8.35
C PRO A 22 -4.92 -18.76 6.97
N ASN A 23 -3.87 -19.54 6.71
CA ASN A 23 -3.72 -20.37 5.49
C ASN A 23 -3.66 -19.63 4.14
N GLN A 24 -3.49 -18.31 4.11
CA GLN A 24 -3.24 -17.62 2.85
C GLN A 24 -1.81 -17.86 2.37
N THR A 25 -1.69 -18.66 1.31
CA THR A 25 -0.48 -18.81 0.51
C THR A 25 -0.15 -17.53 -0.26
N ASN A 26 -1.15 -16.70 -0.55
CA ASN A 26 -1.07 -15.52 -1.41
C ASN A 26 -1.49 -14.23 -0.69
N ARG A 27 -0.89 -13.97 0.48
CA ARG A 27 -1.11 -12.73 1.24
C ARG A 27 -0.90 -11.51 0.33
N TYR A 28 -1.77 -10.51 0.45
CA TYR A 28 -1.74 -9.28 -0.36
C TYR A 28 -2.00 -9.46 -1.88
N GLN A 29 -2.47 -10.63 -2.34
CA GLN A 29 -2.91 -10.84 -3.73
C GLN A 29 -4.43 -11.08 -3.85
N GLU A 30 -5.15 -10.96 -2.75
CA GLU A 30 -6.60 -11.13 -2.69
C GLU A 30 -7.24 -9.80 -2.32
N TYR A 31 -8.42 -9.53 -2.90
CA TYR A 31 -9.23 -8.39 -2.46
C TYR A 31 -9.73 -8.62 -1.03
N PRO A 32 -10.04 -7.55 -0.29
CA PRO A 32 -10.84 -7.69 0.92
C PRO A 32 -12.15 -8.42 0.62
N LEU A 33 -12.62 -9.19 1.59
CA LEU A 33 -14.02 -9.56 1.65
C LEU A 33 -14.85 -8.30 1.95
N TRP A 34 -16.12 -8.29 1.51
CA TRP A 34 -16.99 -7.14 1.74
C TRP A 34 -17.13 -6.81 3.23
N GLU A 35 -17.22 -7.82 4.09
CA GLU A 35 -17.32 -7.65 5.54
C GLU A 35 -16.06 -6.94 6.10
N GLU A 36 -14.89 -7.27 5.56
CA GLU A 36 -13.62 -6.63 5.92
C GLU A 36 -13.62 -5.15 5.50
N TYR A 37 -14.21 -4.83 4.35
CA TYR A 37 -14.38 -3.46 3.86
C TYR A 37 -15.41 -2.67 4.69
N ASP A 38 -16.61 -3.23 4.90
CA ASP A 38 -17.72 -2.59 5.63
C ASP A 38 -17.33 -2.20 7.07
N HIS A 39 -16.49 -3.02 7.71
CA HIS A 39 -15.93 -2.74 9.04
C HIS A 39 -14.97 -1.54 9.09
N VAL A 40 -14.30 -1.19 7.98
CA VAL A 40 -13.45 0.01 7.92
C VAL A 40 -14.31 1.27 7.86
N TRP A 41 -15.42 1.22 7.12
CA TRP A 41 -16.19 2.41 6.76
C TRP A 41 -17.37 2.73 7.67
N ARG A 42 -17.96 1.76 8.40
CA ARG A 42 -19.11 2.03 9.29
C ARG A 42 -18.67 2.40 10.72
N PRO A 43 -18.76 3.68 11.13
CA PRO A 43 -18.32 4.13 12.46
C PRO A 43 -19.09 3.46 13.60
N GLU A 44 -20.32 3.05 13.33
CA GLU A 44 -21.25 2.38 14.24
C GLU A 44 -20.80 0.96 14.60
N ILE A 45 -19.92 0.39 13.77
CA ILE A 45 -19.36 -0.96 13.91
C ILE A 45 -17.90 -0.91 14.42
N LYS A 46 -17.26 0.27 14.50
CA LYS A 46 -15.87 0.45 14.95
C LYS A 46 -15.56 -0.22 16.30
N ASN A 47 -16.56 -0.34 17.17
CA ASN A 47 -16.40 -0.93 18.51
C ASN A 47 -16.74 -2.43 18.57
N ARG A 48 -17.32 -3.02 17.51
CA ARG A 48 -17.86 -4.38 17.58
C ARG A 48 -16.91 -5.47 17.11
N VAL A 49 -15.91 -5.17 16.29
CA VAL A 49 -15.05 -6.24 15.80
C VAL A 49 -13.61 -5.80 15.53
N GLY A 50 -12.68 -6.46 16.21
CA GLY A 50 -11.24 -6.41 15.93
C GLY A 50 -10.83 -7.15 14.65
N LEU A 51 -11.77 -7.47 13.75
CA LEU A 51 -11.58 -8.24 12.51
C LEU A 51 -11.07 -7.38 11.35
N GLN A 52 -10.15 -6.45 11.60
CA GLN A 52 -9.21 -6.06 10.55
C GLN A 52 -8.13 -7.14 10.54
N ASN A 53 -8.45 -8.32 10.01
CA ASN A 53 -7.50 -9.44 9.87
C ASN A 53 -6.48 -9.12 8.76
N GLY A 54 -5.88 -7.93 8.84
CA GLY A 54 -4.84 -7.46 7.97
C GLY A 54 -5.29 -6.84 6.65
N PHE A 55 -6.55 -6.45 6.60
CA PHE A 55 -7.00 -5.53 5.58
C PHE A 55 -6.75 -4.08 6.00
N HIS A 56 -6.00 -3.38 5.16
CA HIS A 56 -6.19 -1.96 4.96
C HIS A 56 -6.15 -1.71 3.46
N GLU A 57 -7.01 -0.82 2.98
CA GLU A 57 -7.26 -0.40 1.60
C GLU A 57 -6.03 -0.14 0.73
N CYS A 58 -4.84 -0.13 1.32
CA CYS A 58 -3.71 0.52 0.71
C CYS A 58 -3.06 -0.26 -0.46
N VAL A 59 -3.23 -1.59 -0.54
CA VAL A 59 -2.46 -2.39 -1.51
C VAL A 59 -3.14 -3.69 -1.88
N ASN A 60 -3.28 -3.94 -3.18
CA ASN A 60 -3.43 -5.28 -3.72
C ASN A 60 -2.34 -5.52 -4.78
N PHE A 61 -1.54 -6.58 -4.66
CA PHE A 61 -0.59 -7.02 -5.70
C PHE A 61 -1.27 -7.89 -6.78
N LYS A 62 -2.59 -7.97 -6.77
CA LYS A 62 -3.40 -8.64 -7.79
C LYS A 62 -3.36 -7.84 -9.08
N ASN A 63 -2.92 -8.51 -10.13
CA ASN A 63 -2.95 -7.98 -11.47
C ASN A 63 -4.40 -7.95 -11.97
N PHE A 64 -4.82 -6.79 -12.45
CA PHE A 64 -6.06 -6.54 -13.16
C PHE A 64 -5.71 -5.92 -14.52
N GLU A 65 -5.89 -6.68 -15.60
CA GLU A 65 -5.67 -6.22 -16.98
C GLU A 65 -4.26 -5.62 -17.24
N GLY A 66 -3.23 -6.16 -16.56
CA GLY A 66 -1.85 -5.69 -16.68
C GLY A 66 -1.48 -4.62 -15.66
N GLN A 67 -2.41 -4.16 -14.82
CA GLN A 67 -2.21 -3.14 -13.81
C GLN A 67 -2.44 -3.67 -12.40
N ILE A 68 -1.79 -3.03 -11.45
CA ILE A 68 -2.08 -3.13 -10.02
C ILE A 68 -2.64 -1.79 -9.60
N GLN A 69 -3.72 -1.82 -8.85
CA GLN A 69 -4.31 -0.62 -8.27
C GLN A 69 -4.27 -0.74 -6.75
N GLY A 70 -4.09 0.39 -6.10
CA GLY A 70 -4.19 0.47 -4.66
C GLY A 70 -4.61 1.86 -4.24
N TYR A 71 -4.75 2.01 -2.94
CA TYR A 71 -5.15 3.27 -2.32
C TYR A 71 -4.01 3.71 -1.41
N LEU A 72 -3.90 5.00 -1.13
CA LEU A 72 -3.06 5.47 -0.04
C LEU A 72 -3.97 6.01 1.05
N PRO A 73 -3.60 5.79 2.31
CA PRO A 73 -4.38 6.30 3.42
C PRO A 73 -4.39 7.82 3.41
N PRO A 74 -5.50 8.45 3.81
CA PRO A 74 -5.57 9.90 3.93
C PRO A 74 -4.55 10.40 4.98
N LYS A 75 -3.84 11.48 4.66
CA LYS A 75 -2.89 12.10 5.60
C LYS A 75 -3.64 12.64 6.82
N PRO A 76 -3.19 12.33 8.05
CA PRO A 76 -3.57 13.13 9.22
C PRO A 76 -2.95 14.52 9.08
N GLY A 77 -3.74 15.56 8.80
CA GLY A 77 -3.30 16.95 8.96
C GLY A 77 -2.97 17.78 7.71
N GLY A 78 -3.57 17.50 6.54
CA GLY A 78 -3.85 18.54 5.53
C GLY A 78 -2.73 19.03 4.61
N ASP A 79 -1.52 19.36 5.08
CA ASP A 79 -0.70 20.32 4.29
C ASP A 79 0.54 19.74 3.55
N SER A 80 0.53 19.96 2.23
CA SER A 80 1.60 20.41 1.31
C SER A 80 2.84 19.58 0.91
N ASP A 81 3.12 18.39 1.44
CA ASP A 81 4.25 17.55 0.97
C ASP A 81 3.76 16.26 0.29
N TRP A 82 2.86 16.38 -0.69
CA TRP A 82 2.33 15.20 -1.40
C TRP A 82 3.24 14.76 -2.56
N ILE A 83 3.00 13.51 -2.98
CA ILE A 83 3.45 13.00 -4.27
C ILE A 83 2.74 13.84 -5.32
N ASP A 84 3.49 14.53 -6.16
CA ASP A 84 2.90 15.30 -7.25
C ASP A 84 2.25 14.33 -8.25
N ASP A 85 1.14 14.73 -8.86
CA ASP A 85 0.35 13.86 -9.77
C ASP A 85 1.19 13.34 -10.94
N ASP A 86 2.11 14.20 -11.37
CA ASP A 86 3.03 13.96 -12.45
C ASP A 86 4.29 13.19 -12.01
N ASP A 87 4.46 12.93 -10.70
CA ASP A 87 5.58 12.14 -10.20
C ASP A 87 5.33 10.65 -10.43
N GLU A 88 6.22 10.03 -11.20
CA GLU A 88 6.44 8.60 -11.08
C GLU A 88 7.13 8.30 -9.74
N VAL A 89 6.51 7.45 -8.91
CA VAL A 89 7.05 7.10 -7.60
C VAL A 89 7.35 5.62 -7.44
N CYS A 90 8.18 5.32 -6.45
CA CYS A 90 8.47 3.97 -6.01
C CYS A 90 7.92 3.76 -4.60
N PHE A 91 6.98 2.82 -4.43
CA PHE A 91 6.45 2.43 -3.14
C PHE A 91 7.17 1.20 -2.59
N VAL A 92 7.64 1.31 -1.35
CA VAL A 92 8.15 0.21 -0.54
C VAL A 92 7.10 -0.11 0.53
N PHE A 93 6.50 -1.29 0.45
CA PHE A 93 5.41 -1.67 1.34
C PHE A 93 5.95 -2.36 2.58
N VAL A 94 5.60 -1.81 3.72
CA VAL A 94 6.14 -2.20 5.01
C VAL A 94 5.01 -2.52 5.97
N THR A 95 5.06 -3.69 6.60
CA THR A 95 4.06 -4.07 7.59
C THR A 95 4.22 -3.28 8.89
N ASN A 96 3.12 -2.89 9.53
CA ASN A 96 3.10 -2.11 10.75
C ASN A 96 2.90 -2.98 12.01
N LYS A 97 2.78 -2.32 13.18
CA LYS A 97 2.29 -2.96 14.39
C LYS A 97 0.80 -3.30 14.17
N SER A 98 0.55 -4.58 13.88
CA SER A 98 -0.80 -5.15 13.79
C SER A 98 -1.56 -5.03 15.12
N ARG A 99 -2.87 -5.31 15.09
CA ARG A 99 -3.70 -5.37 16.30
C ARG A 99 -3.36 -6.54 17.23
N ILE A 100 -2.57 -7.51 16.76
CA ILE A 100 -1.97 -8.57 17.59
C ILE A 100 -0.74 -8.05 18.33
N SER A 101 -0.30 -8.79 19.35
CA SER A 101 0.89 -8.40 20.13
C SER A 101 2.13 -8.31 19.22
N LYS A 102 3.09 -7.45 19.59
CA LYS A 102 4.37 -7.34 18.87
C LYS A 102 5.04 -8.72 18.75
N ALA A 103 5.07 -9.49 19.84
CA ALA A 103 5.66 -10.83 19.86
C ALA A 103 4.97 -11.80 18.87
N GLU A 104 3.64 -11.73 18.78
CA GLU A 104 2.88 -12.56 17.83
C GLU A 104 3.16 -12.16 16.37
N ALA A 105 3.19 -10.85 16.08
CA ALA A 105 3.53 -10.36 14.76
C ALA A 105 4.98 -10.68 14.36
N GLU A 106 5.91 -10.64 15.32
CA GLU A 106 7.30 -11.09 15.14
C GLU A 106 7.38 -12.59 14.88
N ASN A 107 6.63 -13.41 15.62
CA ASN A 107 6.57 -14.86 15.43
C ASN A 107 6.03 -15.25 14.04
N LEU A 108 5.09 -14.47 13.51
CA LEU A 108 4.56 -14.65 12.16
C LEU A 108 5.47 -14.08 11.07
N GLY A 109 6.54 -13.36 11.42
CA GLY A 109 7.43 -12.70 10.47
C GLY A 109 6.76 -11.54 9.73
N LEU A 110 5.78 -10.89 10.37
CA LEU A 110 4.97 -9.82 9.79
C LEU A 110 5.18 -8.49 10.48
N TYR A 111 5.99 -8.38 11.52
CA TYR A 111 6.28 -7.11 12.17
C TYR A 111 7.48 -6.41 11.54
N ASP A 112 7.31 -5.14 11.16
CA ASP A 112 8.37 -4.31 10.58
C ASP A 112 9.10 -4.99 9.41
N THR A 113 8.34 -5.49 8.44
CA THR A 113 8.88 -6.24 7.31
C THR A 113 8.54 -5.58 5.98
N ILE A 114 9.47 -5.61 5.02
CA ILE A 114 9.17 -5.24 3.63
C ILE A 114 8.51 -6.44 3.00
N ILE A 115 7.31 -6.26 2.46
CA ILE A 115 6.55 -7.33 1.80
C ILE A 115 6.55 -7.20 0.28
N GLY A 116 6.78 -6.00 -0.24
CA GLY A 116 6.76 -5.77 -1.68
C GLY A 116 7.22 -4.38 -2.06
N ILE A 117 7.40 -4.20 -3.36
CA ILE A 117 7.83 -2.95 -3.98
C ILE A 117 7.06 -2.75 -5.28
N GLN A 118 6.73 -1.50 -5.58
CA GLN A 118 6.10 -1.08 -6.83
C GLN A 118 6.85 0.14 -7.35
N VAL A 119 7.09 0.20 -8.65
CA VAL A 119 7.97 1.21 -9.27
C VAL A 119 7.24 1.89 -10.43
N GLY A 120 7.39 3.20 -10.57
CA GLY A 120 6.68 3.95 -11.61
C GLY A 120 5.17 3.89 -11.37
N CYS A 121 4.76 4.05 -10.11
CA CYS A 121 3.36 4.23 -9.78
C CYS A 121 2.97 5.66 -10.14
N CYS A 122 1.78 5.81 -10.73
CA CYS A 122 1.18 7.10 -11.01
C CYS A 122 0.04 7.33 -10.04
N MET A 123 0.00 8.53 -9.46
CA MET A 123 -1.14 8.97 -8.67
C MET A 123 -2.28 9.35 -9.61
N THR A 124 -3.49 8.93 -9.28
CA THR A 124 -4.69 9.32 -10.02
C THR A 124 -5.66 9.99 -9.07
N TRP A 125 -6.00 11.25 -9.35
CA TRP A 125 -7.09 11.93 -8.67
C TRP A 125 -8.40 11.56 -9.34
N GLY A 126 -9.33 11.05 -8.56
CA GLY A 126 -10.62 10.66 -9.07
C GLY A 126 -11.66 10.72 -7.97
N VAL A 127 -12.44 11.80 -7.99
CA VAL A 127 -13.74 11.92 -7.31
C VAL A 127 -14.85 11.29 -8.15
N ASP A 128 -14.52 10.78 -9.33
CA ASP A 128 -15.48 10.10 -10.19
C ASP A 128 -15.82 8.75 -9.57
N SER A 129 -16.93 8.74 -8.86
CA SER A 129 -17.69 7.56 -8.43
C SER A 129 -17.79 6.47 -9.49
N ASP A 130 -17.67 6.86 -10.76
CA ASP A 130 -17.85 6.03 -11.95
C ASP A 130 -16.58 5.23 -12.29
N ASN A 131 -15.43 5.54 -11.68
CA ASN A 131 -14.17 4.80 -11.82
C ASN A 131 -13.79 4.03 -10.54
N CYS A 132 -14.69 3.92 -9.57
CA CYS A 132 -14.60 2.93 -8.49
C CYS A 132 -14.94 1.54 -9.02
N PHE A 133 -14.19 1.08 -10.04
CA PHE A 133 -14.35 -0.20 -10.75
C PHE A 133 -14.41 -1.42 -9.82
N TRP A 134 -13.92 -1.28 -8.59
CA TRP A 134 -13.94 -2.33 -7.56
C TRP A 134 -15.33 -2.71 -7.08
N LEU A 135 -16.25 -1.73 -7.00
CA LEU A 135 -17.62 -1.96 -6.52
C LEU A 135 -18.54 -2.43 -7.65
N GLU A 136 -18.28 -2.03 -8.89
CA GLU A 136 -19.16 -2.35 -10.02
C GLU A 136 -18.99 -3.78 -10.57
N ARG A 137 -17.92 -4.50 -10.20
CA ARG A 137 -17.52 -5.74 -10.90
C ARG A 137 -17.30 -6.98 -10.05
N ASN A 138 -17.30 -6.87 -8.73
CA ASN A 138 -17.32 -8.07 -7.87
C ASN A 138 -18.77 -8.41 -7.54
N ASP A 139 -19.05 -9.67 -7.21
CA ASP A 139 -20.36 -10.19 -6.78
C ASP A 139 -20.90 -9.41 -5.57
N VAL A 140 -21.41 -8.19 -5.79
CA VAL A 140 -22.06 -7.38 -4.79
C VAL A 140 -23.26 -8.19 -4.32
N PRO A 141 -23.33 -8.60 -3.05
CA PRO A 141 -24.48 -9.32 -2.54
C PRO A 141 -25.77 -8.55 -2.88
N PRO A 142 -26.86 -9.22 -3.32
CA PRO A 142 -28.05 -8.53 -3.82
C PRO A 142 -28.68 -7.52 -2.84
N ASP A 143 -28.58 -7.78 -1.54
CA ASP A 143 -29.02 -6.91 -0.46
C ASP A 143 -28.18 -5.62 -0.34
N LEU A 144 -26.91 -5.69 -0.74
CA LEU A 144 -26.02 -4.54 -0.82
C LEU A 144 -26.21 -3.76 -2.12
N GLN A 145 -26.47 -4.43 -3.25
CA GLN A 145 -26.84 -3.73 -4.48
C GLN A 145 -28.09 -2.88 -4.23
N GLU A 146 -29.08 -3.43 -3.54
CA GLU A 146 -30.27 -2.70 -3.09
C GLU A 146 -29.92 -1.50 -2.18
N TYR A 147 -28.94 -1.65 -1.28
CA TYR A 147 -28.46 -0.54 -0.45
C TYR A 147 -27.75 0.56 -1.26
N LEU A 148 -26.88 0.19 -2.20
CA LEU A 148 -26.15 1.12 -3.08
C LEU A 148 -27.11 1.86 -4.02
N ASP A 149 -28.09 1.15 -4.57
CA ASP A 149 -29.14 1.70 -5.42
C ASP A 149 -30.04 2.68 -4.63
N LYS A 150 -30.38 2.34 -3.38
CA LYS A 150 -31.19 3.18 -2.48
C LYS A 150 -30.44 4.40 -1.95
N ASN A 151 -29.14 4.29 -1.70
CA ASN A 151 -28.31 5.32 -1.09
C ASN A 151 -27.34 5.92 -2.10
N SER A 152 -27.84 6.19 -3.32
CA SER A 152 -27.10 6.57 -4.53
C SER A 152 -25.62 6.91 -4.30
N LEU A 153 -24.72 6.30 -5.06
CA LEU A 153 -23.29 6.68 -5.05
C LEU A 153 -23.08 8.22 -5.15
N LYS A 154 -24.04 8.94 -5.75
CA LYS A 154 -24.10 10.41 -5.81
C LYS A 154 -24.26 11.11 -4.46
N ASP A 155 -24.83 10.44 -3.45
CA ASP A 155 -24.99 10.95 -2.08
C ASP A 155 -23.83 10.58 -1.16
N PHE A 156 -23.06 9.52 -1.50
CA PHE A 156 -21.78 9.21 -0.85
C PHE A 156 -20.77 10.36 -1.04
N GLY A 157 -20.73 10.96 -2.23
CA GLY A 157 -19.94 12.15 -2.51
C GLY A 157 -20.46 13.44 -1.85
N LYS A 158 -21.72 13.49 -1.39
CA LYS A 158 -22.35 14.70 -0.83
C LYS A 158 -22.36 14.76 0.69
N LYS A 159 -22.33 13.62 1.39
CA LYS A 159 -22.42 13.57 2.86
C LYS A 159 -21.07 13.65 3.58
N GLY A 160 -20.12 14.46 3.11
CA GLY A 160 -18.89 14.75 3.86
C GLY A 160 -18.10 13.51 4.32
N VAL A 161 -18.35 12.34 3.72
CA VAL A 161 -17.59 11.12 3.92
C VAL A 161 -16.29 11.37 3.17
N HIS A 162 -15.34 11.93 3.91
CA HIS A 162 -13.97 12.25 3.55
C HIS A 162 -13.63 12.03 2.07
N ASN A 163 -13.50 13.16 1.36
CA ASN A 163 -12.92 13.26 0.03
C ASN A 163 -11.84 12.20 -0.19
N LEU A 164 -12.06 11.49 -1.28
CA LEU A 164 -11.60 10.16 -1.62
C LEU A 164 -10.14 9.89 -1.27
N THR A 165 -9.95 8.68 -0.78
CA THR A 165 -8.67 7.98 -0.69
C THR A 165 -7.88 8.15 -1.99
N TYR A 166 -6.59 8.46 -1.88
CA TYR A 166 -5.73 8.65 -3.04
C TYR A 166 -5.59 7.31 -3.76
N HIS A 167 -5.92 7.26 -5.03
CA HIS A 167 -5.70 6.07 -5.83
C HIS A 167 -4.33 6.15 -6.49
N TYR A 168 -3.68 5.01 -6.61
CA TYR A 168 -2.53 4.86 -7.49
C TYR A 168 -2.72 3.65 -8.38
N THR A 169 -2.08 3.73 -9.54
CA THR A 169 -1.95 2.60 -10.45
C THR A 169 -0.46 2.29 -10.66
N CYS A 170 -0.14 1.04 -10.86
CA CYS A 170 1.20 0.56 -11.13
C CYS A 170 1.14 -0.54 -12.20
N PRO A 171 1.96 -0.50 -13.26
CA PRO A 171 2.06 -1.63 -14.18
C PRO A 171 2.45 -2.90 -13.43
N SER A 172 1.77 -4.02 -13.70
CA SER A 172 1.98 -5.28 -12.98
C SER A 172 3.40 -5.84 -13.17
N GLU A 173 4.05 -5.57 -14.31
CA GLU A 173 5.46 -5.88 -14.51
C GLU A 173 6.40 -5.04 -13.63
N ASN A 174 5.94 -3.88 -13.15
CA ASN A 174 6.70 -2.98 -12.27
C ASN A 174 6.48 -3.23 -10.77
N SER A 175 5.74 -4.29 -10.45
CA SER A 175 5.40 -4.64 -9.08
C SER A 175 6.01 -5.97 -8.67
N LEU A 176 6.54 -6.06 -7.46
CA LEU A 176 7.12 -7.26 -6.91
C LEU A 176 6.61 -7.46 -5.48
N LEU A 177 5.74 -8.46 -5.32
CA LEU A 177 5.46 -9.06 -4.02
C LEU A 177 6.58 -10.07 -3.70
N LEU A 178 7.17 -9.97 -2.51
CA LEU A 178 8.28 -10.83 -2.10
C LEU A 178 7.74 -12.18 -1.64
N SER A 179 8.36 -13.27 -2.08
CA SER A 179 7.99 -14.63 -1.63
C SER A 179 8.33 -14.85 -0.15
N ARG A 180 9.22 -14.03 0.40
CA ARG A 180 9.59 -13.99 1.81
C ARG A 180 9.75 -12.53 2.25
N PRO A 181 9.03 -12.06 3.28
CA PRO A 181 9.20 -10.71 3.80
C PRO A 181 10.62 -10.45 4.29
N ILE A 182 11.11 -9.22 4.11
CA ILE A 182 12.43 -8.79 4.57
C ILE A 182 12.28 -8.15 5.96
N PRO A 183 12.84 -8.72 7.04
CA PRO A 183 12.67 -8.19 8.40
C PRO A 183 13.46 -6.89 8.63
N ASN A 184 13.13 -6.19 9.72
CA ASN A 184 13.74 -4.92 10.14
C ASN A 184 13.72 -3.88 9.02
N ALA A 185 12.55 -3.67 8.43
CA ALA A 185 12.32 -2.72 7.35
C ALA A 185 12.74 -1.31 7.78
N SER A 186 12.36 -0.89 8.99
CA SER A 186 12.69 0.43 9.52
C SER A 186 14.20 0.71 9.48
N GLU A 187 15.03 -0.25 9.90
CA GLU A 187 16.50 -0.17 9.89
C GLU A 187 17.08 0.02 8.50
N LYS A 188 16.39 -0.50 7.49
CA LYS A 188 16.83 -0.51 6.10
C LYS A 188 16.43 0.78 5.39
N ILE A 189 15.23 1.29 5.68
CA ILE A 189 14.61 2.38 4.92
C ILE A 189 14.69 3.75 5.61
N PHE A 190 14.93 3.82 6.94
CA PHE A 190 15.03 5.09 7.66
C PHE A 190 16.42 5.33 8.27
N PRO A 191 16.81 6.60 8.44
CA PRO A 191 18.03 6.94 9.17
C PRO A 191 17.85 6.75 10.68
N ARG A 192 18.93 6.38 11.39
CA ARG A 192 18.91 6.02 12.83
C ARG A 192 18.30 7.09 13.74
N LYS A 193 18.36 8.37 13.39
CA LYS A 193 17.77 9.45 14.22
C LYS A 193 16.25 9.44 14.20
N GLU A 194 15.63 8.89 13.15
CA GLU A 194 14.18 8.79 13.02
C GLU A 194 13.62 7.47 13.56
N HIS A 195 14.48 6.52 13.95
CA HIS A 195 14.06 5.21 14.44
C HIS A 195 13.19 5.26 15.70
N ASN A 196 13.48 6.20 16.60
CA ASN A 196 12.85 6.25 17.92
C ASN A 196 11.60 7.14 17.96
N ASP A 197 11.55 8.19 17.13
CA ASP A 197 10.40 9.10 17.02
C ASP A 197 9.35 8.63 16.00
N CYS A 198 9.61 7.48 15.38
CA CYS A 198 8.73 6.82 14.46
C CYS A 198 7.63 6.04 15.23
N VAL A 199 6.81 6.77 15.98
CA VAL A 199 5.45 6.34 16.32
C VAL A 199 4.64 6.43 15.03
N TRP A 200 4.79 5.45 14.14
CA TRP A 200 4.02 5.39 12.90
C TRP A 200 2.55 5.17 13.28
N GLY A 201 1.72 6.18 13.02
CA GLY A 201 0.28 5.98 12.97
C GLY A 201 -0.04 4.88 11.96
N VAL A 202 -1.08 4.11 12.25
CA VAL A 202 -1.63 3.11 11.34
C VAL A 202 -1.91 3.83 10.01
N ASN A 203 -1.45 3.24 8.90
CA ASN A 203 -1.62 3.76 7.54
C ASN A 203 -0.94 5.11 7.30
N SER A 204 0.39 5.10 7.29
CA SER A 204 1.18 6.28 6.95
C SER A 204 2.05 6.01 5.73
N VAL A 205 2.11 7.01 4.86
CA VAL A 205 3.02 7.08 3.73
C VAL A 205 4.08 8.11 4.09
N ARG A 206 5.36 7.79 3.87
CA ARG A 206 6.44 8.77 4.04
C ARG A 206 7.48 8.65 2.96
N GLU A 207 7.97 9.79 2.52
CA GLU A 207 9.13 9.86 1.63
C GLU A 207 10.38 9.30 2.32
N ILE A 208 11.14 8.49 1.58
CA ILE A 208 12.42 7.92 2.00
C ILE A 208 13.51 8.95 1.66
N LYS A 209 13.90 9.75 2.64
CA LYS A 209 14.91 10.82 2.48
C LYS A 209 16.37 10.34 2.50
N ILE A 210 16.59 9.03 2.53
CA ILE A 210 17.93 8.44 2.43
C ILE A 210 18.24 8.10 0.97
N LYS A 211 19.54 7.95 0.66
CA LYS A 211 20.03 7.46 -0.62
C LYS A 211 19.32 6.14 -1.03
N PRO A 212 18.59 6.09 -2.17
CA PRO A 212 17.90 4.89 -2.67
C PRO A 212 18.77 3.63 -2.68
N GLU A 213 20.08 3.78 -2.94
CA GLU A 213 21.05 2.69 -2.98
C GLU A 213 21.15 1.91 -1.67
N ARG A 214 20.80 2.53 -0.54
CA ARG A 214 20.73 1.82 0.75
C ARG A 214 19.57 0.83 0.78
N VAL A 215 18.38 1.25 0.34
CA VAL A 215 17.20 0.37 0.25
C VAL A 215 17.42 -0.71 -0.79
N ILE A 216 17.93 -0.33 -1.96
CA ILE A 216 18.25 -1.25 -3.07
C ILE A 216 19.25 -2.33 -2.62
N ARG A 217 20.34 -1.96 -1.93
CA ARG A 217 21.32 -2.95 -1.44
C ARG A 217 20.72 -3.90 -0.41
N ALA A 218 19.81 -3.42 0.43
CA ALA A 218 19.11 -4.29 1.36
C ALA A 218 18.25 -5.32 0.63
N ILE A 219 17.52 -4.90 -0.42
CA ILE A 219 16.72 -5.82 -1.23
C ILE A 219 17.60 -6.78 -2.05
N ASP A 220 18.68 -6.29 -2.66
CA ASP A 220 19.64 -7.12 -3.43
C ASP A 220 20.14 -8.30 -2.61
N LYS A 221 20.62 -8.04 -1.39
CA LYS A 221 21.17 -9.08 -0.50
C LYS A 221 20.15 -10.17 -0.17
N TYR A 222 18.86 -9.81 -0.06
CA TYR A 222 17.80 -10.76 0.28
C TYR A 222 17.29 -11.55 -0.93
N LEU A 223 17.31 -10.93 -2.12
CA LEU A 223 16.80 -11.56 -3.33
C LEU A 223 17.89 -12.31 -4.11
N GLU A 224 19.17 -12.10 -3.82
CA GLU A 224 20.26 -12.87 -4.41
C GLU A 224 20.06 -14.38 -4.17
N GLY A 225 20.14 -15.17 -5.24
CA GLY A 225 19.89 -16.61 -5.20
C GLY A 225 18.40 -17.02 -5.13
N THR A 226 17.46 -16.07 -5.08
CA THR A 226 16.03 -16.36 -5.18
C THR A 226 15.56 -16.34 -6.64
N GLY A 227 14.46 -17.05 -6.93
CA GLY A 227 13.82 -17.01 -8.25
C GLY A 227 13.25 -15.62 -8.63
N GLN A 228 13.16 -14.69 -7.69
CA GLN A 228 12.61 -13.34 -7.92
C GLN A 228 13.66 -12.32 -8.36
N TYR A 229 14.96 -12.66 -8.27
CA TYR A 229 16.06 -11.76 -8.61
C TYR A 229 16.02 -11.19 -10.05
N PRO A 230 15.64 -11.95 -11.10
CA PRO A 230 15.51 -11.40 -12.44
C PRO A 230 14.48 -10.28 -12.56
N LYS A 231 13.31 -10.43 -11.90
CA LYS A 231 12.28 -9.38 -11.86
C LYS A 231 12.82 -8.14 -11.13
N TRP A 232 13.46 -8.35 -9.97
CA TRP A 232 14.08 -7.28 -9.21
C TRP A 232 15.14 -6.50 -9.99
N LYS A 233 16.02 -7.17 -10.76
CA LYS A 233 17.00 -6.48 -11.63
C LYS A 233 16.34 -5.51 -12.61
N THR A 234 15.17 -5.87 -13.13
CA THR A 234 14.41 -5.02 -14.05
C THR A 234 13.85 -3.79 -13.34
N LEU A 235 13.27 -3.97 -12.15
CA LEU A 235 12.76 -2.88 -11.33
C LEU A 235 13.86 -1.92 -10.89
N LYS A 236 14.99 -2.46 -10.40
CA LYS A 236 16.16 -1.70 -9.97
C LYS A 236 16.67 -0.76 -11.06
N LYS A 237 16.69 -1.21 -12.33
CA LYS A 237 17.09 -0.35 -13.46
C LYS A 237 16.15 0.83 -13.66
N LYS A 238 14.86 0.71 -13.31
CA LYS A 238 13.91 1.83 -13.38
C LYS A 238 14.13 2.83 -12.26
N ILE A 239 14.42 2.34 -11.05
CA ILE A 239 14.71 3.21 -9.88
C ILE A 239 16.00 4.03 -10.10
N CYS A 240 17.00 3.46 -10.77
CA CYS A 240 18.30 4.10 -11.00
C CYS A 240 18.41 4.94 -12.30
N LYS A 241 17.35 5.07 -13.08
CA LYS A 241 17.33 5.86 -14.33
C LYS A 241 17.05 7.33 -14.05
#